data_AF-A0A9D6WK30-F1
#
_entry.id   AF-A0A9D6WK30-F1
#
_cell.length_a   1.000
_cell.length_b   1.000
_cell.length_c   1.000
_cell.angle_alpha   90.00
_cell.angle_beta   90.00
_cell.angle_gamma   90.00
#
_symmetry.space_group_name_H-M   'P 1'
#
loop_
_entity.id
_entity.type
_entity.pdbx_description
1 polymer ?
#
loop_
_entity_poly.entity_id
_entity_poly.type
_entity_poly.pdbx_seq_one_letter_code
_entity_poly.pdbx_strand_id
1 'polypeptide(L)' 'MSLHATKIFGISVTVSSKKEILEEIQKYLLGNPKSEIRNPKQGAKPFVIVTPNPEQIVLAQNDKHFAEILNQTDVAI' A
#
# COMPACT_ATOMS: atom_id res chain seq x y z
N MET A 1 13.82 4.40 -1.19
CA MET A 1 13.89 3.80 0.15
C MET A 1 12.55 3.15 0.39
N SER A 2 12.52 1.90 0.83
CA SER A 2 11.28 1.18 1.14
C SER A 2 10.56 1.89 2.28
N LEU A 3 9.23 2.02 2.19
CA LEU A 3 8.42 2.44 3.34
C LEU A 3 8.58 1.41 4.47
N HIS A 4 8.63 1.88 5.71
CA HIS A 4 8.68 1.02 6.88
C HIS A 4 7.26 0.66 7.31
N ALA A 5 7.00 -0.64 7.50
CA ALA A 5 5.73 -1.15 7.98
C ALA A 5 5.92 -2.02 9.23
N THR A 6 4.97 -1.92 10.15
CA THR A 6 4.89 -2.72 11.37
C THR A 6 3.63 -3.59 11.31
N LYS A 7 3.72 -4.83 11.79
CA LYS A 7 2.57 -5.72 11.86
C LYS A 7 1.76 -5.45 13.12
N ILE A 8 0.50 -5.10 12.95
CA ILE A 8 -0.50 -4.96 14.02
C ILE A 8 -1.54 -6.05 13.80
N PHE A 9 -1.60 -7.02 14.73
CA PHE A 9 -2.53 -8.16 14.66
C PHE A 9 -2.51 -8.93 13.32
N GLY A 10 -1.36 -9.00 12.65
CA GLY A 10 -1.20 -9.67 11.35
C GLY A 10 -1.48 -8.80 10.12
N ILE A 11 -1.85 -7.53 10.31
CA ILE A 11 -2.02 -6.53 9.26
C ILE A 11 -0.79 -5.62 9.21
N SER A 12 -0.25 -5.42 8.01
CA SER A 12 0.92 -4.57 7.80
C SER A 12 0.49 -3.10 7.71
N VAL A 13 0.90 -2.28 8.69
CA VAL A 13 0.58 -0.84 8.77
C VAL A 13 1.86 -0.04 8.58
N THR A 14 1.82 0.95 7.69
CA THR A 14 2.96 1.83 7.38
C THR A 14 3.20 2.81 8.53
N VAL A 15 4.43 2.84 9.06
CA VAL A 15 4.85 3.72 10.17
C VAL A 15 5.85 4.79 9.71
N SER A 16 6.16 4.81 8.41
CA SER A 16 6.97 5.87 7.79
C SER A 16 6.38 7.26 8.02
N SER A 17 7.25 8.27 8.03
CA SER A 17 6.81 9.65 8.21
C SER A 17 5.85 10.07 7.09
N LYS A 18 4.92 10.97 7.40
CA LYS A 18 4.00 11.54 6.38
C LYS A 18 4.74 12.04 5.14
N LYS A 19 5.92 12.63 5.33
CA LYS A 19 6.75 13.15 4.24
C LYS A 19 7.22 12.02 3.31
N GLU A 20 7.74 10.93 3.85
CA GLU A 20 8.18 9.77 3.07
C GLU A 20 7.03 9.14 2.28
N ILE A 21 5.86 9.00 2.93
CA ILE A 21 4.66 8.45 2.28
C ILE A 21 4.24 9.33 1.09
N LEU A 22 4.21 10.65 1.30
CA LEU A 22 3.86 11.60 0.24
C LEU A 22 4.89 11.62 -0.90
N GLU A 23 6.18 11.49 -0.60
CA GLU A 23 7.22 11.37 -1.61
C GLU A 23 7.04 10.11 -2.46
N GLU A 24 6.65 8.99 -1.87
CA GLU A 24 6.41 7.74 -2.59
C GLU A 24 5.16 7.80 -3.48
N ILE A 25 4.06 8.37 -2.95
CA ILE A 25 2.84 8.65 -3.72
C ILE A 25 3.17 9.60 -4.89
N GLN A 26 3.95 10.64 -4.63
CA GLN A 26 4.36 11.59 -5.67
C GLN A 26 5.19 10.92 -6.76
N LYS A 27 6.12 10.02 -6.43
CA LYS A 27 6.88 9.24 -7.42
C LYS A 27 5.97 8.36 -8.27
N TYR A 28 4.97 7.71 -7.67
CA TYR A 28 4.02 6.90 -8.41
C TYR A 28 3.18 7.73 -9.38
N LEU A 29 2.66 8.87 -8.91
CA LEU A 29 1.81 9.77 -9.71
C LEU A 29 2.56 10.46 -10.86
N LEU A 30 3.79 10.94 -10.60
CA LEU A 30 4.58 11.63 -11.61
C LEU A 30 5.14 10.67 -12.67
N GLY A 31 5.22 9.38 -12.35
CA GLY A 31 5.77 8.35 -13.21
C GLY A 31 7.26 8.55 -13.45
N ASN A 32 8.04 7.47 -13.46
CA ASN A 32 9.40 7.57 -14.00
C ASN A 32 9.28 7.85 -15.52
N PRO A 33 9.80 8.97 -16.05
CA PRO A 33 9.88 9.18 -17.50
C PRO A 33 10.85 8.18 -18.17
N LYS A 34 11.57 7.36 -17.39
CA LYS A 34 12.54 6.36 -17.84
C LYS A 34 12.08 4.90 -17.72
N SER A 35 10.87 4.62 -17.24
CA SER A 35 10.31 3.27 -17.35
C SER A 35 9.64 3.13 -18.71
N GLU A 36 10.50 2.98 -19.72
CA GLU A 36 10.13 2.30 -20.96
C GLU A 36 9.41 0.98 -20.61
N ILE A 37 8.46 0.59 -21.46
CA ILE A 37 7.56 -0.57 -21.30
C ILE A 37 6.32 -0.29 -20.42
N ARG A 38 5.59 0.78 -20.73
CA ARG A 38 4.12 0.73 -20.63
C ARG A 38 3.61 -0.10 -21.81
N ASN A 39 3.65 -1.41 -21.71
CA ASN A 39 2.94 -2.28 -22.64
C ASN A 39 1.44 -1.96 -22.52
N PRO A 40 0.76 -1.43 -23.54
CA PRO A 40 -0.69 -1.14 -23.46
C PRO A 40 -1.54 -2.42 -23.30
N LYS A 41 -0.93 -3.61 -23.41
CA LYS A 41 -1.55 -4.91 -23.15
C LYS A 41 -1.46 -5.37 -21.68
N GLN A 42 -0.66 -4.72 -20.85
CA GLN A 42 -0.51 -4.99 -19.41
C GLN A 42 -0.75 -3.67 -18.68
N GLY A 43 -2.00 -3.44 -18.27
CA GLY A 43 -2.40 -2.22 -17.56
C GLY A 43 -1.45 -1.94 -16.39
N ALA A 44 -1.13 -0.66 -16.18
CA ALA A 44 -0.29 -0.24 -15.06
C ALA A 44 -0.86 -0.82 -13.75
N LYS A 45 -0.02 -1.51 -12.95
CA LYS A 45 -0.45 -2.02 -11.65
C LYS A 45 -0.95 -0.83 -10.82
N PRO A 46 -2.19 -0.85 -10.31
CA PRO A 46 -2.69 0.23 -9.47
C PRO A 46 -1.88 0.32 -8.18
N PHE A 47 -1.63 1.54 -7.71
CA PHE A 47 -1.06 1.79 -6.39
C PHE A 47 -2.20 1.90 -5.38
N VAL A 48 -2.28 0.94 -4.48
CA VAL A 48 -3.41 0.78 -3.56
C VAL A 48 -3.03 1.34 -2.20
N ILE A 49 -3.80 2.34 -1.76
CA ILE A 49 -3.65 2.98 -0.45
C ILE A 49 -4.90 2.65 0.36
N VAL A 50 -4.70 2.18 1.60
CA VAL A 50 -5.78 1.92 2.56
C VAL A 50 -5.52 2.64 3.86
N THR A 51 -6.59 2.86 4.63
CA THR A 51 -6.52 3.48 5.94
C THR A 51 -7.14 2.57 7.01
N PRO A 52 -6.44 1.50 7.43
CA PRO A 52 -7.02 0.51 8.33
C PRO A 52 -7.27 1.12 9.71
N ASN A 53 -8.53 1.25 10.08
CA ASN A 53 -8.91 1.68 11.41
C ASN A 53 -8.97 0.49 12.39
N PRO A 54 -9.08 0.72 13.72
CA PRO A 54 -9.11 -0.38 14.69
C PRO A 54 -10.23 -1.40 14.44
N GLU A 55 -11.44 -0.98 14.03
CA GLU A 55 -12.53 -1.92 13.75
C GLU A 55 -12.20 -2.84 12.56
N GLN A 56 -11.58 -2.30 11.50
CA GLN A 56 -11.14 -3.06 10.34
C GLN A 56 -10.02 -4.04 10.70
N ILE A 57 -9.07 -3.63 11.55
CA ILE A 57 -8.01 -4.53 12.04
C ILE A 57 -8.62 -5.69 12.83
N VAL A 58 -9.59 -5.43 13.70
CA VAL A 58 -10.29 -6.48 14.47
C VAL A 58 -11.10 -7.40 13.54
N LEU A 59 -11.80 -6.84 12.55
CA LEU A 59 -12.55 -7.62 11.57
C LEU A 59 -11.62 -8.57 10.78
N ALA A 60 -10.45 -8.09 10.39
CA ALA A 60 -9.47 -8.87 9.64
C ALA A 60 -8.91 -10.07 10.44
N GLN A 61 -9.05 -10.09 11.76
CA GLN A 61 -8.69 -11.29 12.54
C GLN A 61 -9.65 -12.46 12.31
N ASN A 62 -10.92 -12.16 12.02
CA ASN A 62 -11.96 -13.18 11.80
C ASN A 62 -12.16 -13.48 10.31
N ASP A 63 -11.87 -12.52 9.43
CA ASP A 63 -11.98 -12.67 7.98
C ASP A 63 -10.58 -12.70 7.33
N LYS A 64 -10.14 -13.91 6.97
CA LYS A 64 -8.84 -14.15 6.31
C LYS A 64 -8.75 -13.49 4.93
N HIS A 65 -9.85 -13.45 4.19
CA HIS A 65 -9.85 -12.84 2.86
C HIS A 65 -9.68 -11.33 2.97
N PHE A 66 -10.35 -10.71 3.95
CA PHE A 66 -10.17 -9.30 4.25
C PHE A 66 -8.73 -8.98 4.71
N ALA A 67 -8.14 -9.83 5.56
CA ALA A 67 -6.74 -9.69 5.96
C ALA A 67 -5.75 -9.80 4.78
N GLU A 68 -6.02 -10.69 3.82
CA GLU A 68 -5.21 -10.81 2.60
C GLU A 68 -5.28 -9.54 1.76
N ILE A 69 -6.48 -8.97 1.56
CA ILE A 69 -6.66 -7.72 0.83
C ILE A 69 -5.87 -6.58 1.49
N LEU A 70 -6.00 -6.42 2.82
CA LEU A 70 -5.29 -5.38 3.56
C LEU A 70 -3.76 -5.55 3.52
N ASN A 71 -3.25 -6.77 3.40
CA ASN A 71 -1.81 -7.04 3.31
C ASN A 71 -1.25 -6.94 1.88
N GLN A 72 -2.08 -6.86 0.85
CA GLN A 72 -1.65 -6.70 -0.56
C GLN A 72 -1.47 -5.24 -0.98
N THR A 73 -1.75 -4.30 -0.09
CA THR A 73 -1.73 -2.85 -0.38
C THR A 73 -0.31 -2.29 -0.39
N ASP A 74 -0.07 -1.25 -1.18
CA ASP A 74 1.24 -0.61 -1.25
C ASP A 74 1.48 0.34 -0.06
N VAL A 75 0.42 0.96 0.49
CA VAL A 75 0.48 1.80 1.69
C VAL A 75 -0.75 1.60 2.57
N ALA A 76 -0.54 1.44 3.88
CA ALA A 76 -1.59 1.32 4.89
C ALA A 76 -1.39 2.37 5.98
N ILE A 77 -2.24 3.41 6.04
CA ILE A 77 -2.06 4.61 6.88
C ILE A 77 -3.04 4.64 8.06
#